data_AF-A0A2E6MWC6-F1
#
_entry.id   AF-A0A2E6MWC6-F1
#
_cell.length_a   1.000
_cell.length_b   1.000
_cell.length_c   1.000
_cell.angle_alpha   90.00
_cell.angle_beta   90.00
_cell.angle_gamma   90.00
#
_symmetry.space_group_name_H-M   'P 1'
#
loop_
_entity.id
_entity.type
_entity.pdbx_description
1 polymer ?
#
loop_
_entity_poly.entity_id
_entity_poly.type
_entity_poly.pdbx_seq_one_letter_code
_entity_poly.pdbx_strand_id
1 'polypeptide(L)'
;MWQLEQASASLSHNSLQCLLNLESPAAGLQEVIAHQAVIANDSYARLDLGLTTESITEAYQRGADLIATYAATQDRPATPQLYWRVQQVEHAVGIETIISLQTDQLDSRCPIRSSGSTSNRVLLQNDQRKWIPPEDGASATALLVEVAPGLSYLEIVHPTDLMASSIQLNDGQTHWQHTVLDLQLEKGVIRRARLQSWWIQYDNAQAIAADIIQQFVDSAPPLTT
;
A
#
# COMPACT_ATOMS: atom_id res chain seq x y z
N MET A 1 12.91 12.55 -1.60
CA MET A 1 13.56 11.66 -2.58
C MET A 1 13.90 10.36 -1.89
N TRP A 2 13.85 9.25 -2.64
CA TRP A 2 14.35 7.97 -2.17
C TRP A 2 15.88 7.96 -2.17
N GLN A 3 16.48 7.27 -1.20
CA GLN A 3 17.90 6.92 -1.19
C GLN A 3 17.98 5.42 -0.97
N LEU A 4 18.79 4.73 -1.77
CA LEU A 4 18.91 3.29 -1.75
C LEU A 4 20.30 2.89 -1.25
N GLU A 5 20.33 2.10 -0.18
CA GLU A 5 21.54 1.52 0.40
C GLU A 5 21.33 0.01 0.51
N GLN A 6 21.87 -0.75 -0.45
CA GLN A 6 21.68 -2.20 -0.55
C GLN A 6 20.20 -2.59 -0.64
N ALA A 7 19.69 -3.34 0.35
CA ALA A 7 18.30 -3.76 0.48
C ALA A 7 17.43 -2.77 1.28
N SER A 8 18.00 -1.69 1.79
CA SER A 8 17.28 -0.68 2.55
C SER A 8 17.07 0.57 1.71
N ALA A 9 15.86 1.09 1.70
CA ALA A 9 15.54 2.36 1.09
C ALA A 9 15.00 3.34 2.15
N SER A 10 15.50 4.57 2.12
CA SER A 10 14.99 5.66 2.93
C SER A 10 14.30 6.69 2.05
N LEU A 11 13.19 7.23 2.53
CA LEU A 11 12.49 8.35 1.91
C LEU A 11 12.66 9.57 2.80
N SER A 12 13.04 10.70 2.21
CA SER A 12 12.88 12.02 2.83
C SER A 12 12.30 12.99 1.83
N HIS A 13 11.00 13.28 1.94
CA HIS A 13 10.27 14.12 0.99
C HIS A 13 9.24 15.02 1.70
N ASN A 14 9.55 16.33 1.76
CA ASN A 14 8.69 17.34 2.37
C ASN A 14 8.26 16.91 3.78
N SER A 15 6.97 16.62 3.94
CA SER A 15 6.36 16.20 5.20
C SER A 15 6.39 14.69 5.45
N LEU A 16 7.12 13.88 4.67
CA LEU A 16 7.19 12.43 4.87
C LEU A 16 8.65 11.95 4.94
N GLN A 17 8.95 11.20 5.99
CA GLN A 17 10.15 10.38 6.10
C GLN A 17 9.76 8.96 6.50
N CYS A 18 10.42 7.96 5.92
CA CYS A 18 10.21 6.57 6.28
C CYS A 18 11.37 5.69 5.79
N LEU A 19 11.44 4.49 6.33
CA LEU A 19 12.32 3.42 5.86
C LEU A 19 11.50 2.29 5.26
N LEU A 20 12.11 1.60 4.30
CA LEU A 20 11.57 0.41 3.68
C LEU A 20 12.68 -0.63 3.55
N ASN A 21 12.45 -1.82 4.11
CA ASN A 21 13.30 -2.97 3.87
C ASN A 21 12.77 -3.73 2.64
N LEU A 22 13.53 -3.67 1.54
CA LEU A 22 13.14 -4.30 0.28
C LEU A 22 13.14 -5.83 0.36
N GLU A 23 13.93 -6.46 1.24
CA GLU A 23 13.91 -7.91 1.47
C GLU A 23 12.72 -8.36 2.31
N SER A 24 12.02 -7.44 2.96
CA SER A 24 10.82 -7.75 3.75
C SER A 24 9.70 -6.72 3.53
N PRO A 25 9.06 -6.70 2.34
CA PRO A 25 7.91 -5.82 2.08
C PRO A 25 6.75 -6.06 3.06
N ALA A 26 6.67 -7.25 3.65
CA ALA A 26 5.70 -7.61 4.67
C ALA A 26 5.93 -6.88 6.02
N ALA A 27 7.09 -6.24 6.21
CA ALA A 27 7.33 -5.34 7.34
C ALA A 27 6.64 -3.97 7.15
N GLY A 28 6.23 -3.64 5.92
CA GLY A 28 5.61 -2.36 5.60
C GLY A 28 6.59 -1.18 5.71
N LEU A 29 6.02 0.01 5.86
CA LEU A 29 6.82 1.23 6.08
C LEU A 29 7.23 1.33 7.54
N GLN A 30 8.52 1.59 7.76
CA GLN A 30 9.14 1.67 9.08
C GLN A 30 9.57 3.10 9.38
N GLU A 31 9.72 3.41 10.67
CA GLU A 31 10.20 4.71 11.16
C GLU A 31 9.50 5.90 10.48
N VAL A 32 8.17 5.80 10.35
CA VAL A 32 7.37 6.78 9.62
C VAL A 32 7.26 8.07 10.42
N ILE A 33 7.71 9.17 9.83
CA ILE A 33 7.52 10.54 10.32
C ILE A 33 6.69 11.29 9.27
N ALA A 34 5.48 11.68 9.64
CA ALA A 34 4.58 12.42 8.77
C ALA A 34 4.19 13.74 9.42
N HIS A 35 4.36 14.86 8.70
CA HIS A 35 4.06 16.22 9.17
C HIS A 35 4.66 16.51 10.56
N GLN A 36 5.92 16.10 10.77
CA GLN A 36 6.68 16.22 12.02
C GLN A 36 6.18 15.34 13.18
N ALA A 37 5.14 14.53 12.99
CA ALA A 37 4.68 13.55 13.97
C ALA A 37 5.33 12.17 13.69
N VAL A 38 5.84 11.54 14.74
CA VAL A 38 6.32 10.15 14.69
C VAL A 38 5.13 9.23 14.79
N ILE A 39 4.98 8.32 13.83
CA ILE A 39 3.90 7.34 13.80
C ILE A 39 4.42 6.04 14.43
N ALA A 40 4.08 5.80 15.69
CA ALA A 40 4.63 4.69 16.48
C ALA A 40 3.69 3.46 16.54
N ASN A 41 4.30 2.28 16.68
CA ASN A 41 3.70 1.00 17.11
C ASN A 41 2.63 0.34 16.22
N ASP A 42 2.22 0.99 15.14
CA ASP A 42 1.30 0.43 14.17
C ASP A 42 2.03 -0.08 12.93
N SER A 43 1.36 -0.91 12.14
CA SER A 43 1.93 -1.42 10.90
C SER A 43 1.05 -0.99 9.72
N TYR A 44 1.64 -0.24 8.81
CA TYR A 44 0.96 0.35 7.65
C TYR A 44 1.64 -0.07 6.36
N ALA A 45 0.85 -0.14 5.27
CA ALA A 45 1.36 -0.43 3.93
C ALA A 45 2.21 -1.71 3.83
N ARG A 46 1.87 -2.76 4.59
CA ARG A 46 2.59 -4.05 4.53
C ARG A 46 2.17 -4.80 3.28
N LEU A 47 3.13 -5.36 2.56
CA LEU A 47 2.87 -6.15 1.36
C LEU A 47 3.35 -7.58 1.55
N ASP A 48 2.41 -8.52 1.64
CA ASP A 48 2.69 -9.94 1.58
C ASP A 48 2.72 -10.39 0.11
N LEU A 49 3.93 -10.72 -0.35
CA LEU A 49 4.15 -11.25 -1.70
C LEU A 49 4.07 -12.78 -1.73
N GLY A 50 3.87 -13.45 -0.60
CA GLY A 50 3.81 -14.91 -0.47
C GLY A 50 5.09 -15.55 0.08
N LEU A 51 6.13 -14.77 0.38
CA LEU A 51 7.39 -15.23 0.98
C LEU A 51 7.72 -14.43 2.25
N THR A 52 8.44 -15.05 3.19
CA THR A 52 8.89 -14.37 4.43
C THR A 52 10.06 -13.42 4.20
N THR A 53 10.95 -13.79 3.28
CA THR A 53 12.10 -12.99 2.86
C THR A 53 12.19 -13.05 1.35
N GLU A 54 12.37 -11.88 0.77
CA GLU A 54 12.40 -11.69 -0.67
C GLU A 54 13.83 -11.66 -1.19
N SER A 55 14.04 -12.17 -2.40
CA SER A 55 15.32 -12.07 -3.11
C SER A 55 15.22 -11.00 -4.18
N ILE A 56 15.92 -9.90 -3.98
CA ILE A 56 15.91 -8.74 -4.89
C ILE A 56 16.83 -9.05 -6.07
N THR A 57 16.29 -9.03 -7.29
CA THR A 57 17.10 -9.15 -8.52
C THR A 57 17.63 -7.80 -8.96
N GLU A 58 16.85 -6.75 -8.75
CA GLU A 58 17.18 -5.38 -9.13
C GLU A 58 16.46 -4.40 -8.21
N ALA A 59 17.14 -3.35 -7.77
CA ALA A 59 16.52 -2.22 -7.10
C ALA A 59 17.19 -0.93 -7.56
N TYR A 60 16.40 0.08 -7.91
CA TYR A 60 16.91 1.36 -8.38
C TYR A 60 15.87 2.47 -8.21
N GLN A 61 16.34 3.70 -8.31
CA GLN A 61 15.49 4.88 -8.33
C GLN A 61 15.30 5.37 -9.78
N ARG A 62 14.07 5.72 -10.14
CA ARG A 62 13.75 6.36 -11.42
C ARG A 62 12.87 7.58 -11.17
N GLY A 63 13.48 8.76 -11.18
CA GLY A 63 12.77 10.00 -10.84
C GLY A 63 12.29 9.99 -9.39
N ALA A 64 10.98 10.09 -9.18
CA ALA A 64 10.35 10.02 -7.86
C ALA A 64 10.03 8.58 -7.40
N ASP A 65 10.25 7.59 -8.27
CA ASP A 65 9.89 6.19 -8.02
C ASP A 65 11.09 5.44 -7.45
N LEU A 66 10.87 4.68 -6.38
CA LEU A 66 11.71 3.54 -6.01
C LEU A 66 11.14 2.30 -6.69
N ILE A 67 11.99 1.50 -7.34
CA ILE A 67 11.59 0.30 -8.07
C ILE A 67 12.40 -0.87 -7.54
N ALA A 68 11.73 -1.97 -7.18
CA ALA A 68 12.37 -3.23 -6.83
C ALA A 68 11.74 -4.39 -7.60
N THR A 69 12.58 -5.24 -8.19
CA THR A 69 12.19 -6.46 -8.89
C THR A 69 12.63 -7.67 -8.06
N TYR A 70 11.75 -8.64 -7.91
CA TYR A 70 11.93 -9.80 -7.05
C TYR A 70 12.03 -11.10 -7.85
N ALA A 71 12.95 -11.98 -7.43
CA ALA A 71 13.18 -13.25 -8.10
C ALA A 71 11.92 -14.13 -8.08
N ALA A 72 11.69 -14.88 -9.14
CA ALA A 72 10.76 -16.02 -9.08
C ALA A 72 11.38 -17.15 -8.25
N THR A 73 10.57 -17.85 -7.48
CA THR A 73 10.99 -19.00 -6.67
C THR A 73 10.11 -20.22 -6.99
N GLN A 74 10.44 -21.37 -6.40
CA GLN A 74 9.57 -22.55 -6.51
C GLN A 74 8.21 -22.31 -5.82
N ASP A 75 8.21 -21.62 -4.69
CA ASP A 75 6.99 -21.30 -3.92
C ASP A 75 6.18 -20.15 -4.54
N ARG A 76 6.85 -19.25 -5.27
CA ARG A 76 6.26 -18.12 -5.99
C ARG A 76 6.79 -18.05 -7.42
N PRO A 77 6.22 -18.80 -8.38
CA PRO A 77 6.68 -18.85 -9.77
C PRO A 77 6.25 -17.64 -10.62
N ALA A 78 6.27 -16.46 -10.02
CA ALA A 78 6.03 -15.18 -10.66
C ALA A 78 7.15 -14.22 -10.27
N THR A 79 7.32 -13.12 -10.99
CA THR A 79 8.31 -12.07 -10.73
C THR A 79 7.56 -10.78 -10.38
N PRO A 80 7.37 -10.47 -9.08
CA PRO A 80 6.85 -9.20 -8.63
C PRO A 80 7.84 -8.09 -8.95
N GLN A 81 7.31 -6.95 -9.36
CA GLN A 81 8.02 -5.69 -9.42
C GLN A 81 7.17 -4.63 -8.73
N LEU A 82 7.74 -4.01 -7.72
CA LEU A 82 7.08 -3.00 -6.90
C LEU A 82 7.63 -1.63 -7.24
N TYR A 83 6.72 -0.66 -7.35
CA TYR A 83 7.04 0.74 -7.49
C TYR A 83 6.47 1.46 -6.26
N TRP A 84 7.30 2.28 -5.60
CA TRP A 84 6.86 3.22 -4.57
C TRP A 84 7.05 4.63 -5.09
N ARG A 85 5.96 5.24 -5.50
CA ARG A 85 5.92 6.61 -6.02
C ARG A 85 5.43 7.56 -4.95
N VAL A 86 6.21 8.60 -4.68
CA VAL A 86 5.78 9.66 -3.76
C VAL A 86 4.70 10.51 -4.43
N GLN A 87 3.64 10.79 -3.69
CA GLN A 87 2.52 11.62 -4.10
C GLN A 87 2.33 12.78 -3.12
N GLN A 88 1.80 13.90 -3.59
CA GLN A 88 1.51 15.05 -2.74
C GLN A 88 0.31 15.83 -3.27
N VAL A 89 -0.59 16.19 -2.35
CA VAL A 89 -1.68 17.14 -2.56
C VAL A 89 -1.67 18.14 -1.40
N GLU A 90 -2.55 19.13 -1.45
CA GLU A 90 -2.66 20.08 -0.34
C GLU A 90 -3.01 19.34 0.96
N HIS A 91 -2.28 19.63 2.04
CA HIS A 91 -2.41 18.99 3.36
C HIS A 91 -2.16 17.47 3.42
N ALA A 92 -1.75 16.81 2.34
CA ALA A 92 -1.47 15.38 2.36
C ALA A 92 -0.22 14.98 1.56
N VAL A 93 0.50 14.02 2.10
CA VAL A 93 1.65 13.38 1.46
C VAL A 93 1.42 11.88 1.47
N GLY A 94 1.81 11.19 0.41
CA GLY A 94 1.52 9.77 0.29
C GLY A 94 2.51 9.01 -0.56
N ILE A 95 2.32 7.70 -0.59
CA ILE A 95 3.04 6.75 -1.42
C ILE A 95 1.99 5.96 -2.19
N GLU A 96 2.07 6.03 -3.52
CA GLU A 96 1.39 5.09 -4.40
C GLU A 96 2.28 3.88 -4.60
N THR A 97 1.74 2.70 -4.28
CA THR A 97 2.36 1.42 -4.57
C THR A 97 1.74 0.84 -5.83
N ILE A 98 2.57 0.62 -6.84
CA ILE A 98 2.18 -0.11 -8.05
C ILE A 98 2.84 -1.48 -7.99
N ILE A 99 2.02 -2.53 -8.03
CA ILE A 99 2.45 -3.92 -8.04
C ILE A 99 2.34 -4.39 -9.48
N SER A 100 3.41 -4.95 -10.02
CA SER A 100 3.43 -5.59 -11.34
C SER A 100 3.86 -7.04 -11.17
N LEU A 101 3.13 -7.97 -11.78
CA LEU A 101 3.34 -9.39 -11.62
C LEU A 101 3.33 -10.07 -12.98
N GLN A 102 4.37 -10.85 -13.26
CA GLN A 102 4.51 -11.61 -14.50
C GLN A 102 4.99 -13.03 -14.19
N THR A 103 4.70 -13.98 -15.06
CA THR A 103 5.18 -15.36 -14.94
C THR A 103 5.69 -15.89 -16.28
N ASP A 104 6.71 -16.73 -16.21
CA ASP A 104 7.22 -17.51 -17.35
C ASP A 104 6.56 -18.89 -17.46
N GLN A 105 5.81 -19.30 -16.44
CA GLN A 105 5.03 -20.53 -16.45
C GLN A 105 3.73 -20.34 -17.24
N LEU A 106 3.16 -21.43 -17.76
CA LEU A 106 1.92 -21.39 -18.52
C LEU A 106 0.76 -20.87 -17.67
N ASP A 107 0.66 -21.38 -16.45
CA ASP A 107 -0.36 -21.00 -15.47
C ASP A 107 0.28 -20.94 -14.08
N SER A 108 0.14 -19.80 -13.41
CA SER A 108 0.50 -19.67 -12.00
C SER A 108 -0.51 -18.80 -11.25
N ARG A 109 -0.57 -18.97 -9.93
CA ARG A 109 -1.40 -18.16 -9.05
C ARG A 109 -0.55 -17.70 -7.88
N CYS A 110 -0.32 -16.40 -7.80
CA CYS A 110 0.55 -15.80 -6.77
C CYS A 110 -0.23 -14.65 -6.12
N PRO A 111 -1.02 -14.94 -5.07
CA PRO A 111 -1.81 -13.90 -4.42
C PRO A 111 -0.90 -12.86 -3.76
N ILE A 112 -1.21 -11.57 -3.97
CA ILE A 112 -0.55 -10.46 -3.31
C ILE A 112 -1.54 -9.79 -2.36
N ARG A 113 -1.10 -9.51 -1.14
CA ARG A 113 -1.95 -8.93 -0.10
C ARG A 113 -1.32 -7.66 0.48
N SER A 114 -2.14 -6.63 0.64
CA SER A 114 -1.85 -5.52 1.55
C SER A 114 -2.42 -5.84 2.93
N SER A 115 -1.73 -5.43 3.98
CA SER A 115 -2.25 -5.55 5.33
C SER A 115 -1.75 -4.43 6.23
N GLY A 116 -2.47 -4.24 7.33
CA GLY A 116 -2.05 -3.36 8.41
C GLY A 116 -2.81 -3.63 9.68
N SER A 117 -2.37 -2.97 10.74
CA SER A 117 -2.96 -3.10 12.06
C SER A 117 -2.74 -1.84 12.87
N THR A 118 -3.77 -1.43 13.61
CA THR A 118 -3.70 -0.26 14.48
C THR A 118 -4.58 -0.41 15.71
N SER A 119 -4.14 0.17 16.83
CA SER A 119 -4.98 0.34 18.02
C SER A 119 -5.77 1.66 17.99
N ASN A 120 -5.57 2.48 16.96
CA ASN A 120 -6.28 3.73 16.78
C ASN A 120 -7.68 3.54 16.19
N ARG A 121 -8.47 4.60 16.23
CA ARG A 121 -9.81 4.62 15.64
C ARG A 121 -9.71 4.50 14.12
N VAL A 122 -10.41 3.50 13.57
CA VAL A 122 -10.54 3.27 12.13
C VAL A 122 -11.94 3.66 11.66
N LEU A 123 -12.01 4.24 10.46
CA LEU A 123 -13.23 4.45 9.70
C LEU A 123 -13.06 3.81 8.32
N LEU A 124 -14.12 3.21 7.81
CA LEU A 124 -14.19 2.55 6.51
C LEU A 124 -15.04 3.37 5.57
N GLN A 125 -14.64 3.49 4.31
CA GLN A 125 -15.52 4.04 3.30
C GLN A 125 -16.36 2.91 2.68
N ASN A 126 -17.68 3.01 2.83
CA ASN A 126 -18.61 2.06 2.20
C ASN A 126 -18.95 2.44 0.75
N ASP A 127 -19.73 1.59 0.08
CA ASP A 127 -20.17 1.79 -1.32
C ASP A 127 -20.98 3.09 -1.53
N GLN A 128 -21.58 3.64 -0.48
CA GLN A 128 -22.28 4.93 -0.51
C GLN A 128 -21.35 6.13 -0.26
N ARG A 129 -20.03 5.91 -0.24
CA ARG A 129 -18.98 6.90 0.03
C ARG A 129 -19.11 7.56 1.41
N LYS A 130 -19.69 6.84 2.38
CA LYS A 130 -19.80 7.28 3.77
C LYS A 130 -18.74 6.61 4.62
N TRP A 131 -18.18 7.38 5.54
CA TRP A 131 -17.28 6.89 6.58
C TRP A 131 -18.10 6.24 7.70
N ILE A 132 -17.93 4.94 7.89
CA ILE A 132 -18.61 4.13 8.90
C ILE A 132 -17.56 3.45 9.79
N PRO A 133 -17.89 3.09 11.04
CA PRO A 133 -16.96 2.36 11.88
C PRO A 133 -16.83 0.88 11.43
N PRO A 134 -15.75 0.18 11.80
CA PRO A 134 -15.47 -1.18 11.33
C PRO A 134 -16.50 -2.23 11.79
N GLU A 135 -17.20 -2.02 12.89
CA GLU A 135 -18.29 -2.90 13.33
C GLU A 135 -19.47 -2.95 12.35
N ASP A 136 -19.64 -1.90 11.53
CA ASP A 136 -20.72 -1.77 10.56
C ASP A 136 -20.32 -2.22 9.15
N GLY A 137 -19.07 -2.65 8.93
CA GLY A 137 -18.53 -2.97 7.61
C GLY A 137 -17.49 -4.09 7.62
N ALA A 138 -17.70 -5.10 6.77
CA ALA A 138 -16.79 -6.24 6.65
C ALA A 138 -15.71 -6.09 5.55
N SER A 139 -15.86 -5.10 4.65
CA SER A 139 -15.02 -4.87 3.48
C SER A 139 -15.00 -3.39 3.12
N ALA A 140 -13.85 -2.88 2.67
CA ALA A 140 -13.72 -1.52 2.16
C ALA A 140 -12.61 -1.42 1.11
N THR A 141 -12.77 -0.50 0.16
CA THR A 141 -11.69 -0.07 -0.76
C THR A 141 -10.81 1.02 -0.15
N ALA A 142 -11.29 1.69 0.90
CA ALA A 142 -10.54 2.71 1.61
C ALA A 142 -10.83 2.68 3.11
N LEU A 143 -9.79 2.95 3.90
CA LEU A 143 -9.87 3.12 5.34
C LEU A 143 -9.11 4.36 5.78
N LEU A 144 -9.56 4.97 6.86
CA LEU A 144 -8.99 6.16 7.46
C LEU A 144 -8.72 5.88 8.95
N VAL A 145 -7.53 6.20 9.43
CA VAL A 145 -7.08 5.98 10.79
C VAL A 145 -6.61 7.30 11.38
N GLU A 146 -7.09 7.70 12.54
CA GLU A 146 -6.54 8.86 13.25
C GLU A 146 -5.27 8.45 14.00
N VAL A 147 -4.09 8.79 13.46
CA VAL A 147 -2.80 8.33 13.98
C VAL A 147 -2.18 9.28 15.00
N ALA A 148 -2.61 10.55 14.99
CA ALA A 148 -2.34 11.56 16.00
C ALA A 148 -3.39 12.67 15.90
N PRO A 149 -3.55 13.55 16.92
CA PRO A 149 -4.47 14.68 16.82
C PRO A 149 -4.22 15.53 15.57
N GLY A 150 -5.23 15.65 14.71
CA GLY A 150 -5.14 16.40 13.45
C GLY A 150 -4.33 15.73 12.34
N LEU A 151 -3.96 14.45 12.50
CA LEU A 151 -3.23 13.66 11.51
C LEU A 151 -3.90 12.31 11.29
N SER A 152 -4.27 12.02 10.05
CA SER A 152 -4.88 10.74 9.66
C SER A 152 -4.05 9.99 8.64
N TYR A 153 -4.03 8.67 8.75
CA TYR A 153 -3.54 7.75 7.73
C TYR A 153 -4.70 7.26 6.88
N LEU A 154 -4.55 7.28 5.56
CA LEU A 154 -5.52 6.78 4.59
C LEU A 154 -4.88 5.69 3.74
N GLU A 155 -5.45 4.48 3.74
CA GLU A 155 -5.10 3.41 2.79
C GLU A 155 -6.23 3.26 1.77
N ILE A 156 -5.86 3.13 0.49
CA ILE A 156 -6.80 2.95 -0.61
C ILE A 156 -6.30 1.83 -1.50
N VAL A 157 -7.18 0.89 -1.83
CA VAL A 157 -6.99 -0.09 -2.89
C VAL A 157 -7.82 0.34 -4.08
N HIS A 158 -7.23 0.29 -5.28
CA HIS A 158 -7.98 0.66 -6.48
C HIS A 158 -9.15 -0.33 -6.66
N PRO A 159 -10.40 0.13 -6.91
CA PRO A 159 -11.57 -0.75 -6.91
C PRO A 159 -11.51 -1.89 -7.94
N THR A 160 -10.81 -1.69 -9.07
CA THR A 160 -10.64 -2.75 -10.08
C THR A 160 -9.66 -3.85 -9.67
N ASP A 161 -8.84 -3.57 -8.65
CA ASP A 161 -7.76 -4.45 -8.23
C ASP A 161 -8.12 -5.17 -6.92
N LEU A 162 -9.11 -4.68 -6.17
CA LEU A 162 -9.58 -5.32 -4.94
C LEU A 162 -10.31 -6.63 -5.26
N MET A 163 -9.71 -7.76 -4.85
CA MET A 163 -10.30 -9.10 -5.02
C MET A 163 -11.07 -9.54 -3.78
N ALA A 164 -10.53 -9.23 -2.61
CA ALA A 164 -11.13 -9.52 -1.31
C ALA A 164 -10.61 -8.52 -0.28
N SER A 165 -11.45 -8.18 0.69
CA SER A 165 -11.06 -7.42 1.87
C SER A 165 -11.61 -8.12 3.11
N SER A 166 -10.84 -8.08 4.19
CA SER A 166 -11.27 -8.55 5.50
C SER A 166 -10.80 -7.59 6.56
N ILE A 167 -11.69 -7.26 7.49
CA ILE A 167 -11.43 -6.37 8.61
C ILE A 167 -11.82 -7.13 9.88
N GLN A 168 -10.89 -7.17 10.85
CA GLN A 168 -11.03 -7.92 12.08
C GLN A 168 -10.75 -7.02 13.27
N LEU A 169 -11.59 -7.12 14.29
CA LEU A 169 -11.47 -6.41 15.56
C LEU A 169 -11.05 -7.41 16.63
N ASN A 170 -9.78 -7.36 17.05
CA ASN A 170 -9.19 -8.28 18.00
C ASN A 170 -8.58 -7.49 19.17
N ASP A 171 -9.04 -7.71 20.40
CA ASP A 171 -8.44 -7.17 21.62
C ASP A 171 -8.13 -5.65 21.61
N GLY A 172 -9.02 -4.85 21.01
CA GLY A 172 -8.86 -3.40 20.89
C GLY A 172 -7.94 -2.95 19.74
N GLN A 173 -7.48 -3.88 18.92
CA GLN A 173 -6.74 -3.63 17.68
C GLN A 173 -7.61 -3.93 16.47
N THR A 174 -7.57 -3.05 15.47
CA THR A 174 -8.16 -3.30 14.16
C THR A 174 -7.09 -3.83 13.22
N HIS A 175 -7.35 -4.97 12.60
CA HIS A 175 -6.53 -5.55 11.54
C HIS A 175 -7.29 -5.51 10.22
N TRP A 176 -6.60 -5.17 9.15
CA TRP A 176 -7.16 -5.26 7.81
C TRP A 176 -6.23 -6.00 6.87
N GLN A 177 -6.83 -6.61 5.87
CA GLN A 177 -6.13 -7.24 4.77
C GLN A 177 -6.92 -7.04 3.49
N HIS A 178 -6.22 -6.67 2.42
CA HIS A 178 -6.76 -6.58 1.06
C HIS A 178 -5.99 -7.53 0.16
N THR A 179 -6.67 -8.43 -0.53
CA THR A 179 -6.10 -9.20 -1.62
C THR A 179 -6.25 -8.38 -2.89
N VAL A 180 -5.11 -8.00 -3.49
CA VAL A 180 -5.06 -7.05 -4.62
C VAL A 180 -4.68 -7.69 -5.94
N LEU A 181 -4.15 -8.91 -5.89
CA LEU A 181 -3.95 -9.79 -7.04
C LEU A 181 -4.19 -11.22 -6.56
N ASP A 182 -5.06 -11.97 -7.23
CA ASP A 182 -5.28 -13.41 -6.98
C ASP A 182 -5.85 -14.13 -8.22
N LEU A 183 -5.47 -13.61 -9.39
CA LEU A 183 -5.85 -14.15 -10.69
C LEU A 183 -4.84 -15.18 -11.17
N GLN A 184 -5.31 -16.06 -12.05
CA GLN A 184 -4.46 -16.88 -12.87
C GLN A 184 -3.60 -15.98 -13.77
N LEU A 185 -2.29 -16.18 -13.70
CA LEU A 185 -1.30 -15.53 -14.54
C LEU A 185 -1.01 -16.43 -15.73
N GLU A 186 -1.23 -15.88 -16.91
CA GLU A 186 -0.83 -16.49 -18.17
C GLU A 186 0.62 -16.12 -18.49
N LYS A 187 1.34 -17.03 -19.15
CA LYS A 187 2.72 -16.80 -19.57
C LYS A 187 2.89 -15.48 -20.34
N GLY A 188 3.82 -14.64 -19.88
CA GLY A 188 4.15 -13.37 -20.55
C GLY A 188 3.09 -12.27 -20.41
N VAL A 189 2.00 -12.52 -19.68
CA VAL A 189 1.00 -11.49 -19.35
C VAL A 189 1.42 -10.78 -18.06
N ILE A 190 1.46 -9.46 -18.12
CA ILE A 190 1.70 -8.62 -16.94
C ILE A 190 0.35 -8.25 -16.32
N ARG A 191 0.16 -8.56 -15.05
CA ARG A 191 -0.94 -8.06 -14.22
C ARG A 191 -0.42 -6.95 -13.32
N ARG A 192 -1.23 -5.92 -13.11
CA ARG A 192 -0.89 -4.82 -12.20
C ARG A 192 -2.01 -4.57 -11.21
N ALA A 193 -1.62 -4.12 -10.02
CA ALA A 193 -2.52 -3.62 -9.01
C ALA A 193 -1.96 -2.33 -8.39
N ARG A 194 -2.85 -1.49 -7.86
CA ARG A 194 -2.49 -0.21 -7.28
C ARG A 194 -3.08 -0.02 -5.88
N LEU A 195 -2.25 0.54 -5.01
CA LEU A 195 -2.62 0.99 -3.69
C LEU A 195 -2.07 2.39 -3.45
N GLN A 196 -2.70 3.12 -2.53
CA GLN A 196 -2.15 4.36 -2.01
C GLN A 196 -2.19 4.38 -0.49
N SER A 197 -1.15 4.95 0.10
CA SER A 197 -1.01 5.21 1.52
C SER A 197 -0.73 6.70 1.72
N TRP A 198 -1.56 7.39 2.48
CA TRP A 198 -1.51 8.84 2.65
C TRP A 198 -1.49 9.24 4.12
N TRP A 199 -0.82 10.35 4.42
CA TRP A 199 -0.85 11.03 5.70
C TRP A 199 -1.40 12.45 5.51
N ILE A 200 -2.56 12.69 6.11
CA ILE A 200 -3.38 13.90 5.92
C ILE A 200 -3.35 14.72 7.22
N GLN A 201 -2.80 15.93 7.17
CA GLN A 201 -2.76 16.86 8.31
C GLN A 201 -3.84 17.94 8.15
N TYR A 202 -5.07 17.62 8.59
CA TYR A 202 -6.20 18.53 8.49
C TYR A 202 -7.35 18.15 9.42
N ASP A 203 -8.05 19.14 9.98
CA ASP A 203 -9.19 18.91 10.89
C ASP A 203 -10.35 18.15 10.22
N ASN A 204 -10.49 18.28 8.89
CA ASN A 204 -11.47 17.55 8.10
C ASN A 204 -10.78 16.56 7.14
N ALA A 205 -9.98 15.63 7.68
CA ALA A 205 -9.27 14.62 6.90
C ALA A 205 -10.20 13.80 5.99
N GLN A 206 -11.47 13.60 6.38
CA GLN A 206 -12.46 12.84 5.59
C GLN A 206 -12.79 13.50 4.24
N ALA A 207 -12.85 14.84 4.17
CA ALA A 207 -13.12 15.55 2.92
C ALA A 207 -11.93 15.41 1.97
N ILE A 208 -10.71 15.62 2.46
CA ILE A 208 -9.47 15.45 1.69
C ILE A 208 -9.33 14.00 1.21
N ALA A 209 -9.62 13.04 2.09
CA ALA A 209 -9.61 11.63 1.75
C ALA A 209 -10.59 11.30 0.62
N ALA A 210 -11.80 11.86 0.64
CA ALA A 210 -12.78 11.66 -0.42
C ALA A 210 -12.28 12.18 -1.78
N ASP A 211 -11.63 13.35 -1.80
CA ASP A 211 -11.04 13.91 -3.02
C ASP A 211 -9.88 13.05 -3.54
N ILE A 212 -8.98 12.61 -2.66
CA ILE A 212 -7.86 11.71 -3.01
C ILE A 212 -8.40 10.39 -3.58
N ILE A 213 -9.41 9.79 -2.95
CA ILE A 213 -10.02 8.54 -3.42
C ILE A 213 -10.62 8.73 -4.82
N GLN A 214 -11.38 9.81 -5.03
CA GLN A 214 -11.99 10.09 -6.33
C GLN A 214 -10.92 10.29 -7.41
N GLN A 215 -9.87 11.06 -7.14
CA GLN A 215 -8.74 11.23 -8.05
C GLN A 215 -8.03 9.91 -8.38
N PHE A 216 -7.85 9.03 -7.39
CA PHE A 216 -7.23 7.73 -7.59
C PHE A 216 -8.09 6.81 -8.46
N VAL A 217 -9.40 6.76 -8.22
CA VAL A 217 -10.35 5.97 -9.02
C VAL A 217 -10.44 6.47 -10.46
N ASP A 218 -10.37 7.78 -10.67
CA ASP A 218 -10.47 8.38 -12.01
C ASP A 218 -9.14 8.37 -12.77
N SER A 219 -8.03 8.02 -12.10
CA SER A 219 -6.70 8.05 -12.70
C SER A 219 -6.51 6.92 -13.73
N ALA A 220 -5.79 7.23 -14.79
CA ALA A 220 -5.50 6.25 -15.84
C ALA A 220 -4.72 5.04 -15.29
N PRO A 221 -4.97 3.83 -15.81
CA PRO A 221 -4.18 2.65 -15.47
C PRO A 221 -2.68 2.87 -15.77
N PRO A 222 -1.78 2.24 -14.99
CA PRO A 222 -0.35 2.41 -15.19
C PRO A 222 0.06 1.80 -16.53
N LEU A 223 0.71 2.60 -17.39
CA LEU A 223 1.11 2.19 -18.73
C LEU A 223 2.08 1.00 -18.69
N THR A 224 1.95 0.10 -19.67
CA THR A 224 2.95 -0.92 -20.01
C THR A 224 4.09 -0.24 -20.78
N THR A 225 5.03 0.41 -20.09
CA THR A 225 6.28 0.87 -20.73
C THR A 225 7.43 -0.04 -20.38
#